data_AF-A0A0C9NAI9-F1
#
_entry.id   AF-A0A0C9NAI9-F1
#
_cell.length_a   1.000
_cell.length_b   1.000
_cell.length_c   1.000
_cell.angle_alpha   90.00
_cell.angle_beta   90.00
_cell.angle_gamma   90.00
#
_symmetry.space_group_name_H-M   'P 1'
#
loop_
_entity.id
_entity.type
_entity.pdbx_description
1 polymer ?
#
loop_
_entity_poly.entity_id
_entity_poly.type
_entity_poly.pdbx_seq_one_letter_code
_entity_poly.pdbx_strand_id
1 'polypeptide(L)'
;MSGSLKQIKLNSAEILGAAKKRRQVGSILRKRGFISLGKGGWLGFRGDDVVSGLLVEGSPSDIYISSFVLPVFDELTFITWALGRRIVHCSASDNAASECNRAVSEYRAEIATIASPAELIGYLKNQNIGGFYPIWVRYLCYLREGRFEEAFHYLED
;
A
#
# COMPACT_ATOMS: atom_id res chain seq x y z
N MET A 1 -2.58 -14.08 -41.33
CA MET A 1 -2.38 -14.88 -40.10
C MET A 1 -1.08 -14.57 -39.31
N SER A 2 -0.16 -13.71 -39.78
CA SER A 2 1.13 -13.48 -39.10
C SER A 2 1.11 -12.44 -37.96
N GLY A 3 0.07 -11.60 -37.86
CA GLY A 3 -0.05 -10.57 -36.81
C GLY A 3 -0.36 -11.14 -35.42
N SER A 4 -1.22 -12.16 -35.35
CA SER A 4 -1.69 -12.76 -34.09
C SER A 4 -0.57 -13.46 -33.31
N LEU A 5 0.30 -14.23 -33.98
CA LEU A 5 1.40 -14.96 -33.34
C LEU A 5 2.53 -14.04 -32.81
N LYS A 6 2.81 -12.91 -33.48
CA LYS A 6 3.77 -11.92 -32.97
C LYS A 6 3.23 -11.22 -31.72
N GLN A 7 1.94 -10.88 -31.73
CA GLN A 7 1.29 -10.20 -30.61
C GLN A 7 1.15 -11.09 -29.37
N ILE A 8 0.86 -12.38 -29.56
CA ILE A 8 0.86 -13.38 -28.48
C ILE A 8 2.26 -13.56 -27.87
N LYS A 9 3.31 -13.57 -28.69
CA LYS A 9 4.70 -13.70 -28.21
C LYS A 9 5.19 -12.47 -27.43
N LEU A 10 4.83 -11.26 -27.88
CA LEU A 10 5.14 -10.02 -27.15
C LEU A 10 4.47 -10.00 -25.77
N ASN A 11 3.16 -10.29 -25.72
CA ASN A 11 2.43 -10.32 -24.45
C ASN A 11 3.00 -11.36 -23.47
N SER A 12 3.46 -12.51 -23.98
CA SER A 12 4.06 -13.57 -23.14
C SER A 12 5.39 -13.14 -22.51
N ALA A 13 6.23 -12.41 -23.25
CA ALA A 13 7.52 -11.94 -22.75
C ALA A 13 7.35 -10.84 -21.69
N GLU A 14 6.41 -9.93 -21.88
CA GLU A 14 6.07 -8.86 -20.93
C GLU A 14 5.53 -9.42 -19.62
N ILE A 15 4.59 -10.37 -19.70
CA ILE A 15 4.03 -11.05 -18.51
C ILE A 15 5.13 -11.78 -17.73
N LEU A 16 6.05 -12.45 -18.43
CA LEU A 16 7.17 -13.14 -17.78
C LEU A 16 8.14 -12.15 -17.11
N GLY A 17 8.39 -11.01 -17.77
CA GLY A 17 9.18 -9.89 -17.25
C GLY A 17 8.59 -9.32 -15.96
N ALA A 18 7.29 -8.99 -15.96
CA ALA A 18 6.57 -8.53 -14.79
C ALA A 18 6.59 -9.58 -13.65
N ALA A 19 6.36 -10.86 -13.94
CA ALA A 19 6.43 -11.91 -12.93
C ALA A 19 7.82 -12.02 -12.29
N LYS A 20 8.89 -11.96 -13.10
CA LYS A 20 10.29 -11.96 -12.61
C LYS A 20 10.57 -10.73 -11.74
N LYS A 21 10.13 -9.55 -12.18
CA LYS A 21 10.31 -8.28 -11.47
C LYS A 21 9.60 -8.31 -10.10
N ARG A 22 8.36 -8.81 -10.02
CA ARG A 22 7.63 -8.96 -8.75
C ARG A 22 8.37 -9.86 -7.75
N ARG A 23 8.99 -10.95 -8.23
CA ARG A 23 9.82 -11.82 -7.38
C ARG A 23 11.08 -11.11 -6.88
N GLN A 24 11.72 -10.30 -7.72
CA GLN A 24 12.88 -9.49 -7.32
C GLN A 24 12.50 -8.46 -6.24
N VAL A 25 11.41 -7.72 -6.47
CA VAL A 25 10.85 -6.78 -5.49
C VAL A 25 10.62 -7.47 -4.15
N GLY A 26 9.93 -8.62 -4.16
CA GLY A 26 9.67 -9.37 -2.92
C GLY A 26 10.93 -9.88 -2.22
N SER A 27 11.97 -10.26 -2.96
CA SER A 27 13.27 -10.62 -2.39
C SER A 27 13.94 -9.43 -1.69
N ILE A 28 13.89 -8.25 -2.30
CA ILE A 28 14.46 -7.03 -1.73
C ILE A 28 13.69 -6.61 -0.49
N LEU A 29 12.35 -6.59 -0.54
CA LEU A 29 11.52 -6.20 0.60
C LEU A 29 11.74 -7.11 1.81
N ARG A 30 11.86 -8.43 1.61
CA ARG A 30 12.26 -9.37 2.69
C ARG A 30 13.61 -9.01 3.31
N LYS A 31 14.62 -8.73 2.48
CA LYS A 31 15.94 -8.30 2.96
C LYS A 31 15.89 -6.97 3.73
N ARG A 32 14.85 -6.16 3.52
CA ARG A 32 14.62 -4.89 4.22
C ARG A 32 13.73 -5.03 5.47
N GLY A 33 13.34 -6.25 5.84
CA GLY A 33 12.58 -6.55 7.05
C GLY A 33 11.05 -6.58 6.87
N PHE A 34 10.54 -6.44 5.65
CA PHE A 34 9.10 -6.51 5.41
C PHE A 34 8.61 -7.96 5.44
N ILE A 35 7.42 -8.17 6.02
CA ILE A 35 6.75 -9.47 6.11
C ILE A 35 5.71 -9.58 4.98
N SER A 36 5.73 -10.67 4.22
CA SER A 36 4.73 -10.87 3.15
C SER A 36 3.38 -11.24 3.76
N LEU A 37 2.33 -10.53 3.33
CA LEU A 37 0.92 -10.80 3.69
C LEU A 37 0.20 -11.64 2.61
N GLY A 38 0.91 -12.03 1.55
CA GLY A 38 0.30 -12.60 0.34
C GLY A 38 -0.36 -11.53 -0.54
N LYS A 39 -0.79 -11.93 -1.74
CA LYS A 39 -1.49 -11.08 -2.73
C LYS A 39 -0.82 -9.72 -3.03
N GLY A 40 0.50 -9.63 -2.87
CA GLY A 40 1.27 -8.39 -3.11
C GLY A 40 1.41 -7.48 -1.89
N GLY A 41 0.79 -7.80 -0.75
CA GLY A 41 0.95 -7.03 0.49
C GLY A 41 2.25 -7.34 1.24
N TRP A 42 2.86 -6.30 1.79
CA TRP A 42 4.11 -6.34 2.55
C TRP A 42 4.00 -5.46 3.79
N LEU A 43 4.00 -6.06 4.96
CA LEU A 43 3.93 -5.37 6.25
C LEU A 43 5.30 -4.79 6.60
N GLY A 44 5.35 -3.47 6.82
CA GLY A 44 6.54 -2.75 7.27
C GLY A 44 6.50 -2.37 8.75
N PHE A 45 5.30 -2.13 9.28
CA PHE A 45 5.05 -1.79 10.68
C PHE A 45 3.76 -2.45 11.17
N ARG A 46 3.76 -2.93 12.41
CA ARG A 46 2.59 -3.45 13.12
C ARG A 46 2.67 -3.02 14.58
N GLY A 47 1.79 -2.11 14.95
CA GLY A 47 1.44 -1.81 16.33
C GLY A 47 0.08 -2.39 16.68
N ASP A 48 -0.36 -2.10 17.90
CA ASP A 48 -1.67 -2.53 18.40
C ASP A 48 -2.82 -1.69 17.81
N ASP A 49 -2.52 -0.45 17.41
CA ASP A 49 -3.49 0.50 16.88
C ASP A 49 -3.41 0.68 15.36
N VAL A 50 -2.23 0.52 14.77
CA VAL A 50 -1.98 0.83 13.36
C VAL A 50 -1.06 -0.22 12.74
N VAL A 51 -1.37 -0.59 11.49
CA VAL A 51 -0.47 -1.36 10.62
C VAL A 51 -0.18 -0.56 9.37
N SER A 52 1.05 -0.65 8.87
CA SER A 52 1.43 0.01 7.63
C SER A 52 2.43 -0.81 6.84
N GLY A 53 2.53 -0.52 5.56
CA GLY A 53 3.40 -1.27 4.67
C GLY A 53 3.30 -0.84 3.22
N LEU A 54 3.65 -1.78 2.35
CA LEU A 54 3.69 -1.62 0.90
C LEU A 54 2.76 -2.62 0.23
N LEU A 55 2.06 -2.17 -0.81
CA LEU A 55 1.30 -2.99 -1.73
C LEU A 55 2.03 -3.01 -3.08
N VAL A 56 2.39 -4.20 -3.53
CA VAL A 56 3.03 -4.44 -4.83
C VAL A 56 1.98 -5.02 -5.77
N GLU A 57 1.38 -4.15 -6.56
CA GLU A 57 0.37 -4.48 -7.56
C GLU A 57 1.07 -4.62 -8.90
N GLY A 58 0.56 -5.47 -9.79
CA GLY A 58 1.09 -5.49 -11.15
C GLY A 58 0.00 -5.61 -12.18
N SER A 59 0.16 -4.86 -13.25
CA SER A 59 -0.48 -5.07 -14.53
C SER A 59 0.39 -6.04 -15.37
N PRO A 60 -0.08 -6.50 -16.53
CA PRO A 60 0.72 -7.33 -17.44
C PRO A 60 2.05 -6.67 -17.89
N SER A 61 2.11 -5.34 -17.94
CA SER A 61 3.26 -4.56 -18.41
C SER A 61 4.06 -3.88 -17.30
N ASP A 62 3.42 -3.62 -16.15
CA ASP A 62 3.95 -2.71 -15.13
C ASP A 62 3.72 -3.23 -13.73
N ILE A 63 4.58 -2.80 -12.81
CA ILE A 63 4.40 -3.03 -11.37
C ILE A 63 4.31 -1.70 -10.68
N TYR A 64 3.39 -1.58 -9.73
CA TYR A 64 3.25 -0.41 -8.89
C TYR A 64 3.54 -0.79 -7.45
N ILE A 65 4.34 0.02 -6.78
CA ILE A 65 4.54 -0.06 -5.34
C ILE A 65 3.82 1.14 -4.72
N SER A 66 2.80 0.86 -3.93
CA SER A 66 2.03 1.84 -3.17
C SER A 66 2.26 1.63 -1.68
N SER A 67 2.16 2.67 -0.86
CA SER A 67 2.08 2.51 0.59
C SER A 67 0.66 2.18 1.03
N PHE A 68 0.51 1.64 2.23
CA PHE A 68 -0.76 1.63 2.95
C PHE A 68 -0.51 1.90 4.44
N VAL A 69 -1.51 2.48 5.09
CA VAL A 69 -1.64 2.59 6.54
C VAL A 69 -3.09 2.34 6.89
N LEU A 70 -3.33 1.53 7.91
CA LEU A 70 -4.65 1.11 8.32
C LEU A 70 -4.71 1.07 9.85
N PRO A 71 -5.83 1.48 10.46
CA PRO A 71 -6.08 1.16 11.85
C PRO A 71 -6.25 -0.36 12.03
N VAL A 72 -5.74 -0.90 13.13
CA VAL A 72 -5.97 -2.28 13.55
C VAL A 72 -7.31 -2.33 14.27
N PHE A 73 -8.26 -3.13 13.82
CA PHE A 73 -9.46 -3.42 14.61
C PHE A 73 -9.53 -4.90 14.87
N ASP A 74 -9.89 -5.25 16.10
CA ASP A 74 -10.12 -6.63 16.49
C ASP A 74 -11.11 -7.26 15.49
N GLU A 75 -10.66 -8.33 14.83
CA GLU A 75 -11.46 -9.18 13.92
C GLU A 75 -11.85 -8.62 12.54
N LEU A 76 -11.32 -7.48 12.09
CA LEU A 76 -11.53 -7.11 10.68
C LEU A 76 -10.65 -7.96 9.75
N THR A 77 -11.30 -8.83 8.98
CA THR A 77 -10.72 -9.63 7.89
C THR A 77 -10.40 -8.72 6.68
N PHE A 78 -9.54 -7.71 6.88
CA PHE A 78 -8.98 -6.78 5.89
C PHE A 78 -9.95 -6.29 4.79
N ILE A 79 -10.71 -5.22 5.07
CA ILE A 79 -11.41 -4.47 4.00
C ILE A 79 -10.39 -3.57 3.30
N THR A 80 -9.99 -3.94 2.07
CA THR A 80 -8.87 -3.34 1.35
C THR A 80 -9.29 -2.13 0.49
N TRP A 81 -9.03 -0.90 0.92
CA TRP A 81 -8.66 0.21 0.03
C TRP A 81 -7.59 1.04 0.77
N ALA A 82 -6.33 0.96 0.34
CA ALA A 82 -5.19 1.51 1.07
C ALA A 82 -5.29 3.04 1.23
N LEU A 83 -5.01 3.57 2.43
CA LEU A 83 -4.91 5.03 2.67
C LEU A 83 -3.56 5.64 2.25
N GLY A 84 -2.67 4.84 1.65
CA GLY A 84 -1.39 5.34 1.16
C GLY A 84 -1.46 5.78 -0.30
N ARG A 85 -0.30 6.13 -0.86
CA ARG A 85 -0.17 6.61 -2.24
C ARG A 85 0.70 5.70 -3.06
N ARG A 86 0.62 5.84 -4.39
CA ARG A 86 1.60 5.27 -5.29
C ARG A 86 2.96 5.93 -5.05
N ILE A 87 3.96 5.12 -4.77
CA ILE A 87 5.32 5.57 -4.50
C ILE A 87 6.19 5.41 -5.75
N VAL A 88 6.09 4.24 -6.38
CA VAL A 88 6.93 3.90 -7.53
C VAL A 88 6.13 3.16 -8.59
N HIS A 89 6.30 3.59 -9.83
CA HIS A 89 6.01 2.79 -11.01
C HIS A 89 7.29 2.06 -11.42
N CYS A 90 7.21 0.74 -11.52
CA CYS A 90 8.30 -0.14 -11.88
C CYS A 90 8.05 -0.69 -13.28
N SER A 91 8.75 -0.17 -14.28
CA SER A 91 8.68 -0.72 -15.63
C SER A 91 9.43 -2.07 -15.70
N ALA A 92 9.08 -2.90 -16.68
CA ALA A 92 9.77 -4.17 -16.90
C ALA A 92 11.27 -3.99 -17.27
N SER A 93 11.65 -2.85 -17.85
CA SER A 93 13.02 -2.53 -18.29
C SER A 93 13.94 -2.00 -17.19
N ASP A 94 13.38 -1.44 -16.13
CA ASP A 94 14.17 -0.74 -15.11
C ASP A 94 14.80 -1.68 -14.06
N ASN A 95 15.71 -1.15 -13.24
CA ASN A 95 16.35 -1.91 -12.17
C ASN A 95 15.47 -1.98 -10.91
N ALA A 96 14.99 -3.18 -10.59
CA ALA A 96 14.14 -3.47 -9.42
C ALA A 96 14.74 -3.02 -8.08
N ALA A 97 16.06 -3.07 -7.92
CA ALA A 97 16.73 -2.70 -6.68
C ALA A 97 16.65 -1.19 -6.42
N SER A 98 16.86 -0.38 -7.45
CA SER A 98 16.77 1.09 -7.34
C SER A 98 15.36 1.52 -6.97
N GLU A 99 14.36 0.98 -7.68
CA GLU A 99 12.94 1.27 -7.45
C GLU A 99 12.48 0.84 -6.05
N CYS A 100 12.86 -0.36 -5.60
CA CYS A 100 12.53 -0.82 -4.25
C CYS A 100 13.19 0.05 -3.19
N ASN A 101 14.45 0.44 -3.37
CA ASN A 101 15.14 1.28 -2.41
C ASN A 101 14.47 2.66 -2.30
N ARG A 102 14.06 3.23 -3.43
CA ARG A 102 13.25 4.46 -3.44
C ARG A 102 11.92 4.25 -2.72
N ALA A 103 11.20 3.17 -3.03
CA ALA A 103 9.91 2.88 -2.40
C ALA A 103 10.02 2.75 -0.87
N VAL A 104 11.03 2.03 -0.39
CA VAL A 104 11.28 1.86 1.05
C VAL A 104 11.68 3.18 1.71
N SER A 105 12.49 4.00 1.04
CA SER A 105 12.89 5.31 1.57
C SER A 105 11.69 6.25 1.71
N GLU A 106 10.86 6.36 0.68
CA GLU A 106 9.65 7.19 0.72
C GLU A 106 8.65 6.68 1.76
N TYR A 107 8.45 5.35 1.86
CA TYR A 107 7.61 4.75 2.91
C TYR A 107 8.10 5.13 4.31
N ARG A 108 9.43 5.05 4.56
CA ARG A 108 10.02 5.40 5.85
C ARG A 108 9.90 6.88 6.19
N ALA A 109 9.95 7.75 5.19
CA ALA A 109 9.86 9.18 5.39
C ALA A 109 8.42 9.65 5.70
N GLU A 110 7.41 8.93 5.22
CA GLU A 110 6.03 9.42 5.23
C GLU A 110 5.09 8.62 6.13
N ILE A 111 5.14 7.29 6.08
CA ILE A 111 4.07 6.44 6.62
C ILE A 111 4.56 5.50 7.73
N ALA A 112 5.84 5.14 7.74
CA ALA A 112 6.38 4.20 8.73
C ALA A 112 6.33 4.72 10.17
N THR A 113 6.14 6.02 10.38
CA THR A 113 6.10 6.66 11.70
C THR A 113 4.68 6.81 12.26
N ILE A 114 3.64 6.49 11.49
CA ILE A 114 2.26 6.56 11.95
C ILE A 114 2.00 5.31 12.82
N ALA A 115 2.07 5.47 14.13
CA ALA A 115 2.00 4.38 15.10
C ALA A 115 0.73 4.40 15.96
N SER A 116 -0.04 5.49 15.92
CA SER A 116 -1.22 5.71 16.77
C SER A 116 -2.45 6.18 15.97
N PRO A 117 -3.67 6.08 16.54
CA PRO A 117 -4.88 6.63 15.93
C PRO A 117 -4.80 8.15 15.74
N ALA A 118 -4.26 8.87 16.72
CA ALA A 118 -4.06 10.33 16.64
C ALA A 118 -3.17 10.74 15.47
N GLU A 119 -2.04 10.05 15.25
CA GLU A 119 -1.15 10.32 14.12
C GLU A 119 -1.82 9.98 12.79
N LEU A 120 -2.60 8.90 12.73
CA LEU A 120 -3.34 8.53 11.52
C LEU A 120 -4.42 9.56 11.18
N ILE A 121 -5.15 10.08 12.18
CA ILE A 121 -6.08 11.20 11.99
C ILE A 121 -5.33 12.42 11.43
N GLY A 122 -4.18 12.76 12.02
CA GLY A 122 -3.33 13.87 11.58
C GLY A 122 -2.89 13.70 10.13
N TYR A 123 -2.41 12.51 9.76
CA TYR A 123 -2.04 12.18 8.38
C TYR A 123 -3.20 12.38 7.40
N LEU A 124 -4.36 11.81 7.71
CA LEU A 124 -5.56 11.91 6.86
C LEU A 124 -6.04 13.35 6.68
N LYS A 125 -5.89 14.20 7.70
CA LYS A 125 -6.21 15.63 7.60
C LYS A 125 -5.19 16.38 6.75
N ASN A 126 -3.90 16.21 7.04
CA ASN A 126 -2.82 16.94 6.39
C ASN A 126 -2.71 16.62 4.90
N GLN A 127 -3.00 15.39 4.50
CA GLN A 127 -3.00 14.96 3.10
C GLN A 127 -4.32 15.23 2.38
N ASN A 128 -5.31 15.84 3.06
CA ASN A 128 -6.65 16.09 2.53
C ASN A 128 -7.31 14.84 1.91
N ILE A 129 -7.12 13.67 2.54
CA ILE A 129 -7.59 12.38 2.03
C ILE A 129 -9.09 12.23 2.36
N GLY A 130 -9.95 12.55 1.40
CA GLY A 130 -11.41 12.44 1.52
C GLY A 130 -12.01 11.11 1.04
N GLY A 131 -13.33 10.98 1.14
CA GLY A 131 -14.10 9.82 0.66
C GLY A 131 -14.59 8.90 1.77
N PHE A 132 -15.51 7.99 1.42
CA PHE A 132 -16.20 7.13 2.39
C PHE A 132 -15.26 6.32 3.27
N TYR A 133 -14.24 5.68 2.70
CA TYR A 133 -13.33 4.84 3.47
C TYR A 133 -12.43 5.65 4.45
N PRO A 134 -11.78 6.75 4.04
CA PRO A 134 -11.09 7.64 4.98
C PRO A 134 -12.00 8.24 6.07
N ILE A 135 -13.28 8.50 5.78
CA ILE A 135 -14.27 8.91 6.79
C ILE A 135 -14.43 7.83 7.86
N TRP A 136 -14.66 6.57 7.45
CA TRP A 136 -14.75 5.44 8.38
C TRP A 136 -13.48 5.26 9.22
N VAL A 137 -12.29 5.43 8.62
CA VAL A 137 -11.04 5.34 9.37
C VAL A 137 -10.94 6.45 10.42
N ARG A 138 -11.28 7.70 10.09
CA ARG A 138 -11.31 8.79 11.07
C ARG A 138 -12.30 8.51 12.19
N TYR A 139 -13.51 8.10 11.86
CA TYR A 139 -14.56 7.73 12.81
C TYR A 139 -14.03 6.73 13.84
N LEU A 140 -13.47 5.61 13.36
CA LEU A 140 -13.00 4.56 14.25
C LEU A 140 -11.76 4.97 15.06
N CYS A 141 -10.85 5.77 14.49
CA CYS A 141 -9.73 6.33 15.24
C CYS A 141 -10.21 7.28 16.34
N TYR A 142 -11.22 8.12 16.09
CA TYR A 142 -11.78 9.01 17.12
C TYR A 142 -12.43 8.23 18.27
N LEU A 143 -13.19 7.17 17.96
CA LEU A 143 -13.74 6.29 18.99
C LEU A 143 -12.64 5.71 19.89
N ARG A 144 -11.53 5.26 19.29
CA ARG A 144 -10.40 4.69 20.02
C ARG A 144 -9.69 5.69 20.92
N GLU A 145 -9.68 6.96 20.53
CA GLU A 145 -9.14 8.07 21.32
C GLU A 145 -10.16 8.62 22.35
N GLY A 146 -11.37 8.05 22.45
CA GLY A 146 -12.43 8.55 23.34
C GLY A 146 -13.05 9.89 22.89
N ARG A 147 -12.89 10.26 21.62
CA ARG A 147 -13.32 11.53 21.02
C ARG A 147 -14.68 11.39 20.33
N PHE A 148 -15.71 11.16 21.15
CA PHE A 148 -17.04 10.78 20.66
C PHE A 148 -17.73 11.89 19.86
N GLU A 149 -17.60 13.14 20.27
CA GLU A 149 -18.20 14.29 19.56
C GLU A 149 -17.65 14.38 18.13
N GLU A 150 -16.33 14.30 17.96
CA GLU A 150 -15.71 14.30 16.63
C GLU A 150 -16.03 13.04 15.82
N ALA A 151 -16.22 11.89 16.48
CA ALA A 151 -16.64 10.67 15.80
C ALA A 151 -18.04 10.85 15.18
N PHE A 152 -19.02 11.34 15.95
CA PHE A 152 -20.41 11.45 15.47
C PHE A 152 -20.59 12.49 14.37
N HIS A 153 -19.79 13.55 14.36
CA HIS A 153 -19.81 14.53 13.28
C HIS A 153 -19.59 13.91 11.89
N TYR A 154 -18.78 12.85 11.79
CA TYR A 154 -18.53 12.14 10.53
C TYR A 154 -19.64 11.18 10.08
N LEU A 155 -20.69 10.98 10.89
CA LEU A 155 -21.86 10.18 10.53
C LEU A 155 -23.06 11.04 10.09
N GLU A 156 -22.95 12.36 10.22
CA GLU A 156 -24.01 13.32 9.90
C GLU A 156 -23.85 13.95 8.50
N ASP A 157 -22.69 13.76 7.85
CA ASP A 157 -22.36 14.17 6.48
C ASP A 157 -22.52 13.01 5.46
#